data_AF-A0A8H6MEX1-F1
#
_entry.id   AF-A0A8H6MEX1-F1
#
_cell.length_a   1.000
_cell.length_b   1.000
_cell.length_c   1.000
_cell.angle_alpha   90.00
_cell.angle_beta   90.00
_cell.angle_gamma   90.00
#
_symmetry.space_group_name_H-M   'P 1'
#
loop_
_entity.id
_entity.type
_entity.pdbx_description
1 polymer ?
#
loop_
_entity_poly.entity_id
_entity_poly.type
_entity_poly.pdbx_seq_one_letter_code
_entity_poly.pdbx_strand_id
1 'polypeptide(L)'
;MLASTIVLGASVGLASFVQASPLSGPATAPVLTEAELFAGSGYTVSDLEWEVKAFPDGPTITLNGTVEQVYSGLLELNPNYDADFGVAD
;
A
#
# COMPACT_ATOMS: atom_id res chain seq x y z
N MET A 1 34.69 -26.03 54.03
CA MET A 1 33.98 -25.44 55.19
C MET A 1 34.16 -23.92 55.15
N LEU A 2 33.02 -23.24 55.17
CA LEU A 2 32.65 -21.82 55.33
C LEU A 2 33.69 -20.74 55.72
N ALA A 3 33.61 -19.58 55.04
CA ALA A 3 33.39 -18.22 55.59
C ALA A 3 33.50 -17.18 54.44
N SER A 4 32.40 -16.75 53.81
CA SER A 4 31.67 -15.48 54.03
C SER A 4 32.54 -14.25 54.28
N THR A 5 32.68 -13.41 53.24
CA THR A 5 33.10 -12.00 53.37
C THR A 5 32.06 -11.14 52.66
N ILE A 6 31.28 -10.39 53.45
CA ILE A 6 30.33 -9.38 52.96
C ILE A 6 31.13 -8.11 52.70
N VAL A 7 31.13 -7.64 51.45
CA VAL A 7 31.74 -6.36 51.05
C VAL A 7 30.63 -5.37 50.69
N LEU A 8 30.63 -4.28 51.45
CA LEU A 8 30.12 -2.93 51.19
C LEU A 8 28.65 -2.74 50.81
N GLY A 9 27.95 -2.05 51.72
CA GLY A 9 26.74 -1.33 51.40
C GLY A 9 27.03 -0.20 50.40
N ALA A 10 26.19 -0.13 49.37
CA ALA A 10 25.94 1.09 48.62
C ALA A 10 24.43 1.35 48.73
N SER A 11 24.06 2.32 49.56
CA SER A 11 22.70 2.81 49.70
C SER A 11 22.18 3.32 48.36
N VAL A 12 20.95 2.90 48.08
CA VAL A 12 20.09 3.31 46.97
C VAL A 12 20.05 4.83 46.83
N GLY A 13 20.34 5.30 45.62
CA GLY A 13 20.03 6.65 45.15
C GLY A 13 19.42 6.56 43.76
N LEU A 14 18.28 5.88 43.63
CA LEU A 14 17.46 5.94 42.42
C LEU A 14 16.68 7.26 42.43
N ALA A 15 17.26 8.33 41.89
CA ALA A 15 16.50 9.47 41.42
C ALA A 15 16.49 9.42 39.89
N SER A 16 15.35 8.99 39.38
CA SER A 16 15.01 8.75 37.99
C SER A 16 15.45 9.89 37.06
N PHE A 17 16.31 9.59 36.09
CA PHE A 17 16.31 10.38 34.86
C PHE A 17 15.12 9.91 34.03
N VAL A 18 14.01 10.66 34.07
CA VAL A 18 13.04 10.59 32.97
C VAL A 18 13.73 11.20 31.78
N GLN A 19 14.38 10.38 30.96
CA GLN A 19 14.82 10.79 29.64
C GLN A 19 13.55 10.95 28.81
N ALA A 20 13.02 12.17 28.75
CA ALA A 20 12.01 12.53 27.76
C ALA A 20 12.70 12.52 26.40
N SER A 21 12.56 11.43 25.65
CA SER A 21 12.84 11.46 24.21
C SER A 21 11.95 12.56 23.62
N PRO A 22 12.48 13.60 22.95
CA PRO A 22 11.63 14.50 22.20
C PRO A 22 11.14 13.72 20.97
N LEU A 23 10.00 13.03 21.10
CA LEU A 23 9.18 12.68 19.94
C LEU A 23 8.48 13.98 19.50
N SER A 24 9.26 14.88 18.93
CA SER A 24 8.81 16.19 18.44
C SER A 24 9.46 16.47 17.09
N GLY A 25 9.15 15.62 16.12
CA GLY A 25 9.07 16.01 14.71
C GLY A 25 7.62 15.80 14.26
N PRO A 26 7.13 16.49 13.22
CA PRO A 26 5.89 16.04 12.58
C PRO A 26 6.10 14.57 12.23
N ALA A 27 5.16 13.71 12.59
CA ALA A 27 5.16 12.31 12.19
C ALA A 27 4.92 12.24 10.67
N THR A 28 5.91 12.62 9.88
CA THR A 28 6.01 12.20 8.49
C THR A 28 6.33 10.72 8.56
N ALA A 29 5.29 9.90 8.49
CA ALA A 29 5.49 8.50 8.17
C ALA A 29 6.26 8.43 6.84
N PRO A 30 7.26 7.54 6.71
CA PRO A 30 7.93 7.36 5.43
C PRO A 30 6.89 6.88 4.41
N VAL A 31 6.84 7.53 3.25
CA VAL A 31 6.09 7.03 2.10
C VAL A 31 6.88 5.87 1.53
N LEU A 32 6.36 4.65 1.69
CA LEU A 32 6.97 3.46 1.11
C LEU A 32 6.54 3.32 -0.34
N THR A 33 7.51 3.08 -1.23
CA THR A 33 7.22 2.75 -2.62
C THR A 33 6.72 1.32 -2.74
N GLU A 34 6.04 1.02 -3.85
CA GLU A 34 5.54 -0.34 -4.13
C GLU A 34 6.68 -1.37 -4.16
N ALA A 35 7.83 -0.99 -4.74
CA ALA A 35 9.02 -1.83 -4.76
C ALA A 35 9.53 -2.18 -3.35
N GLU A 36 9.41 -1.26 -2.40
CA GLU A 36 9.81 -1.48 -1.01
C GLU A 36 8.78 -2.30 -0.24
N LEU A 37 7.48 -2.09 -0.50
CA LEU A 37 6.40 -2.87 0.08
C LEU A 37 6.48 -4.35 -0.29
N PHE A 38 6.88 -4.64 -1.53
CA PHE A 38 6.95 -6.00 -2.06
C PHE A 38 8.38 -6.57 -2.14
N ALA A 39 9.39 -5.85 -1.63
CA ALA A 39 10.79 -6.29 -1.64
C ALA A 39 10.96 -7.68 -0.99
N GLY A 40 11.53 -8.62 -1.73
CA GLY A 40 11.78 -9.99 -1.24
C GLY A 40 10.54 -10.89 -1.17
N SER A 41 9.36 -10.40 -1.51
CA SER A 41 8.12 -11.18 -1.50
C SER A 41 7.92 -12.04 -2.75
N GLY A 42 8.64 -11.73 -3.84
CA GLY A 42 8.46 -12.37 -5.15
C GLY A 42 7.19 -11.95 -5.89
N TYR A 43 6.39 -11.04 -5.31
CA TYR A 43 5.21 -10.47 -5.94
C TYR A 43 5.56 -9.14 -6.61
N THR A 44 4.90 -8.87 -7.72
CA THR A 44 4.93 -7.60 -8.44
C THR A 44 3.51 -7.09 -8.59
N VAL A 45 3.32 -5.79 -8.44
CA VAL A 45 2.06 -5.16 -8.83
C VAL A 45 2.10 -4.96 -10.33
N SER A 46 0.97 -5.27 -10.98
CA SER A 46 0.76 -5.08 -12.41
C SER A 46 -0.61 -4.46 -12.59
N ASP A 47 -0.75 -3.65 -13.62
CA ASP A 47 -2.06 -3.21 -14.08
C ASP A 47 -2.90 -4.43 -14.52
N LEU A 48 -4.21 -4.32 -14.31
CA LEU A 48 -5.17 -5.32 -14.77
C LEU A 48 -5.33 -5.22 -16.28
N GLU A 49 -5.35 -6.36 -16.94
CA GLU A 49 -5.62 -6.51 -18.37
C GLU A 49 -7.07 -7.00 -18.56
N TRP A 50 -7.81 -6.34 -19.46
CA TRP A 50 -9.23 -6.58 -19.69
C TRP A 50 -9.48 -6.89 -21.15
N GLU A 51 -10.12 -8.03 -21.42
CA GLU A 51 -10.64 -8.39 -22.74
C GLU A 51 -12.10 -7.96 -22.86
N VAL A 52 -12.36 -6.90 -23.63
CA VAL A 52 -13.68 -6.27 -23.75
C VAL A 52 -14.03 -6.00 -25.21
N LYS A 53 -15.31 -5.75 -25.51
CA LYS A 53 -15.76 -5.32 -26.84
C LYS A 53 -16.22 -3.87 -26.78
N ALA A 54 -15.74 -3.03 -27.68
CA ALA A 54 -16.21 -1.65 -27.82
C ALA A 54 -17.55 -1.54 -28.58
N PHE A 55 -17.86 -2.52 -29.43
CA PHE A 55 -19.10 -2.58 -30.21
C PHE A 55 -19.71 -4.00 -30.10
N PRO A 56 -21.05 -4.16 -30.12
CA PRO A 56 -21.70 -5.47 -29.96
C PRO A 56 -21.19 -6.54 -30.95
N ASP A 57 -21.09 -6.17 -32.22
CA ASP A 57 -20.58 -7.02 -33.31
C ASP A 57 -19.08 -6.81 -33.58
N GLY A 58 -18.40 -6.04 -32.72
CA GLY A 58 -16.99 -5.70 -32.87
C GLY A 58 -16.03 -6.80 -32.38
N PRO A 59 -14.73 -6.68 -32.72
CA PRO A 59 -13.71 -7.55 -32.18
C PRO A 59 -13.54 -7.31 -30.67
N THR A 60 -13.05 -8.34 -29.99
CA THR A 60 -12.53 -8.18 -28.62
C THR A 60 -11.21 -7.42 -28.68
N ILE A 61 -11.06 -6.43 -27.82
CA ILE A 61 -9.87 -5.61 -27.65
C ILE A 61 -9.34 -5.78 -26.22
N THR A 62 -8.04 -5.59 -26.07
CA THR A 62 -7.36 -5.64 -24.78
C THR A 62 -7.12 -4.21 -24.28
N LEU A 63 -7.67 -3.88 -23.11
CA LEU A 63 -7.46 -2.60 -22.43
C LEU A 63 -6.82 -2.83 -21.06
N ASN A 64 -5.94 -1.92 -20.64
CA ASN A 64 -5.24 -2.01 -19.35
C ASN A 64 -5.69 -0.92 -18.40
N GLY A 65 -5.69 -1.23 -17.10
CA GLY A 65 -5.91 -0.28 -16.02
C GLY A 65 -7.13 -0.60 -15.16
N THR A 66 -7.66 0.43 -14.53
CA THR A 66 -8.86 0.38 -13.68
C THR A 66 -10.14 0.24 -14.51
N VAL A 67 -11.24 -0.12 -13.85
CA VAL A 67 -12.56 -0.19 -14.51
C VAL A 67 -12.95 1.16 -15.09
N GLU A 68 -12.69 2.27 -14.39
CA GLU A 68 -12.98 3.61 -14.91
C GLU A 68 -12.15 3.96 -16.15
N GLN A 69 -10.87 3.58 -16.18
CA GLN A 69 -10.00 3.80 -17.35
C GLN A 69 -10.44 2.95 -18.54
N VAL A 70 -10.79 1.69 -18.31
CA VAL A 70 -11.32 0.80 -19.35
C VAL A 70 -12.62 1.36 -19.91
N TYR A 71 -13.55 1.79 -19.07
CA TYR A 71 -14.81 2.39 -19.49
C TYR A 71 -14.60 3.70 -20.27
N SER A 72 -13.70 4.58 -19.80
CA SER A 72 -13.31 5.78 -20.55
C SER A 72 -12.77 5.42 -21.93
N GLY A 73 -11.88 4.43 -22.03
CA GLY A 73 -11.35 3.97 -23.31
C GLY A 73 -12.43 3.38 -24.23
N LEU A 74 -13.43 2.70 -23.67
CA LEU A 74 -14.59 2.21 -24.42
C LEU A 74 -15.43 3.35 -24.99
N LEU A 75 -15.65 4.43 -24.22
CA LEU A 75 -16.37 5.62 -24.68
C LEU A 75 -15.60 6.43 -25.73
N GLU A 76 -14.27 6.49 -25.64
CA GLU A 76 -13.43 7.12 -26.67
C GLU A 76 -13.52 6.39 -28.01
N LEU A 77 -13.60 5.06 -27.98
CA LEU A 77 -13.75 4.22 -29.17
C LEU A 77 -15.18 4.21 -29.70
N ASN A 78 -16.15 4.12 -28.81
CA ASN A 78 -17.58 4.10 -29.11
C ASN A 78 -18.34 5.09 -28.20
N PRO A 79 -18.57 6.34 -28.65
CA PRO A 79 -19.35 7.30 -27.89
C PRO A 79 -20.81 6.88 -27.61
N ASN A 80 -21.33 5.88 -28.34
CA ASN A 80 -22.67 5.31 -28.14
C ASN A 80 -22.66 4.01 -27.32
N TYR A 81 -21.54 3.67 -26.66
CA TYR A 81 -21.34 2.40 -25.96
C TYR A 81 -22.53 2.00 -25.07
N ASP A 82 -23.00 2.92 -24.22
CA ASP A 82 -24.09 2.61 -23.29
C ASP A 82 -25.41 2.28 -24.00
N ALA A 83 -25.69 2.93 -25.13
CA ALA A 83 -26.88 2.66 -25.92
C ALA A 83 -26.77 1.31 -26.65
N ASP A 84 -25.60 1.03 -27.22
CA ASP A 84 -25.33 -0.21 -27.96
C ASP A 84 -25.41 -1.46 -27.07
N PHE A 85 -25.03 -1.33 -25.79
CA PHE A 85 -25.04 -2.42 -24.82
C PHE A 85 -26.23 -2.36 -23.84
N GLY A 86 -27.14 -1.38 -23.98
CA GLY A 86 -28.33 -1.27 -23.12
C GLY A 86 -28.00 -0.99 -21.65
N VAL A 87 -26.93 -0.24 -21.40
CA VAL A 87 -26.50 0.19 -20.06
C VAL A 87 -27.26 1.43 -19.59
N ALA A 88 -27.92 2.14 -20.51
CA ALA A 88 -28.83 3.24 -20.19
C ALA A 88 -30.13 2.73 -19.54
N ASP A 89 -30.48 3.31 -18.38
CA ASP A 89 -31.70 3.08 -17.59
C ASP A 89 -32.99 3.33 -18.39
#